data_AF-A0A8T2EG81-F1
#
_entry.id   AF-A0A8T2EG81-F1
#
_cell.length_a   1.000
_cell.length_b   1.000
_cell.length_c   1.000
_cell.angle_alpha   90.00
_cell.angle_beta   90.00
_cell.angle_gamma   90.00
#
_symmetry.space_group_name_H-M   'P 1'
#
loop_
_entity.id
_entity.type
_entity.pdbx_description
1 polymer ?
#
loop_
_entity_poly.entity_id
_entity_poly.type
_entity_poly.pdbx_seq_one_letter_code
_entity_poly.pdbx_strand_id
1 'polypeptide(L)'
;MECNGSGAEPPATLAEFTLGISGSLDFYDVSLVDGYNLPMIVEGSGLCPTTGCVTDLNQNCPTELKAKRSLACRSACEAFGRLEYCCSGAYGSPDSCKPSMYSQV
;
A
#
# COMPACT_ATOMS: atom_id res chain seq x y z
N MET A 1 -6.18 -23.53 -2.67
CA MET A 1 -6.34 -22.42 -3.64
C MET A 1 -5.02 -21.67 -3.64
N GLU A 2 -4.45 -21.43 -4.81
CA GLU A 2 -3.13 -20.80 -4.99
C GLU A 2 -3.24 -19.70 -6.06
N CYS A 3 -2.41 -18.66 -5.97
CA CYS A 3 -2.44 -17.52 -6.89
C CYS A 3 -1.60 -17.74 -8.17
N ASN A 4 -0.82 -18.82 -8.28
CA ASN A 4 0.00 -19.14 -9.45
C ASN A 4 0.89 -17.98 -9.96
N GLY A 5 1.45 -17.20 -9.05
CA GLY A 5 2.29 -16.04 -9.38
C GLY A 5 1.53 -14.79 -9.86
N SER A 6 0.19 -14.82 -9.87
CA SER A 6 -0.62 -13.63 -10.09
C SER A 6 -0.65 -12.77 -8.83
N GLY A 7 -0.55 -11.45 -9.00
CA GLY A 7 -0.76 -10.48 -7.93
C GLY A 7 -2.24 -10.38 -7.54
N ALA A 8 -2.51 -9.74 -6.40
CA ALA A 8 -3.88 -9.38 -6.03
C ALA A 8 -4.41 -8.30 -6.98
N GLU A 9 -5.68 -8.39 -7.37
CA GLU A 9 -6.36 -7.29 -8.06
C GLU A 9 -6.63 -6.16 -7.04
N PRO A 10 -6.11 -4.94 -7.25
CA PRO A 10 -6.37 -3.82 -6.34
C PRO A 10 -7.87 -3.51 -6.20
N PRO A 11 -8.34 -3.02 -5.04
CA PRO A 11 -7.53 -2.60 -3.89
C PRO A 11 -7.09 -3.73 -2.95
N ALA A 12 -5.81 -3.71 -2.54
CA ALA A 12 -5.24 -4.69 -1.62
C ALA A 12 -4.17 -4.09 -0.71
N THR A 13 -4.28 -4.35 0.60
CA THR A 13 -3.19 -4.08 1.55
C THR A 13 -2.05 -5.06 1.29
N LEU A 14 -0.83 -4.56 1.09
CA LEU A 14 0.33 -5.39 0.76
C LEU A 14 1.29 -5.48 1.95
N ALA A 15 1.86 -6.66 2.19
CA ALA A 15 3.08 -6.81 2.98
C ALA A 15 4.21 -7.09 2.00
N GLU A 16 5.18 -6.19 1.96
CA GLU A 16 6.29 -6.23 1.02
C GLU A 16 7.56 -6.63 1.78
N PHE A 17 8.35 -7.53 1.18
CA PHE A 17 9.58 -8.04 1.78
C PHE A 17 10.69 -8.05 0.74
N THR A 18 11.80 -7.39 1.05
CA THR A 18 13.08 -7.54 0.36
C THR A 18 14.04 -8.24 1.32
N LEU A 19 14.31 -9.52 1.04
CA LEU A 19 15.19 -10.34 1.85
C LEU A 19 16.65 -10.14 1.43
N GLY A 20 17.50 -9.88 2.42
CA GLY A 20 18.94 -9.72 2.24
C GLY A 20 19.63 -11.01 1.79
N ILE A 21 20.76 -10.87 1.11
CA ILE A 21 21.62 -12.00 0.72
C ILE A 21 22.92 -11.92 1.53
N SER A 22 23.39 -13.06 2.04
CA SER A 22 24.69 -13.18 2.73
C SER A 22 24.85 -12.26 3.94
N GLY A 23 23.79 -12.10 4.74
CA GLY A 23 23.82 -11.33 5.99
C GLY A 23 23.60 -9.82 5.83
N SER A 24 23.17 -9.35 4.65
CA SER A 24 22.63 -7.99 4.52
C SER A 24 21.28 -7.87 5.23
N LEU A 25 20.87 -6.62 5.50
CA LEU A 25 19.59 -6.34 6.16
C LEU A 25 18.41 -6.74 5.28
N ASP A 26 17.34 -7.19 5.94
CA ASP A 26 16.01 -7.32 5.34
C ASP A 26 15.30 -5.96 5.40
N PHE A 27 14.46 -5.68 4.41
CA PHE A 27 13.56 -4.53 4.40
C PHE A 27 12.14 -5.01 4.21
N TYR A 28 11.22 -4.46 4.98
CA TYR A 28 9.81 -4.82 4.91
C TYR A 28 8.93 -3.65 5.33
N ASP A 29 7.72 -3.63 4.78
CA ASP A 29 6.71 -2.64 5.06
C ASP A 29 5.31 -3.19 4.82
N VAL A 30 4.31 -2.49 5.36
CA VAL A 30 2.92 -2.65 4.96
C VAL A 30 2.55 -1.43 4.12
N SER A 31 2.13 -1.69 2.89
CA SER A 31 1.92 -0.69 1.87
C SER A 31 0.45 -0.59 1.47
N LEU A 32 0.01 0.65 1.29
CA LEU A 32 -1.34 1.02 0.83
C LEU A 32 -1.30 1.67 -0.56
N VAL A 33 -0.18 1.54 -1.28
CA VAL A 33 -0.01 2.08 -2.64
C VAL A 33 -1.08 1.49 -3.58
N ASP A 34 -1.41 0.21 -3.39
CA ASP A 34 -2.46 -0.50 -4.12
C ASP A 34 -3.81 -0.49 -3.38
N GLY A 35 -3.99 0.42 -2.42
CA GLY A 35 -5.21 0.55 -1.64
C GLY A 35 -5.25 -0.30 -0.37
N TYR A 36 -6.43 -0.43 0.21
CA TYR A 36 -6.69 -1.10 1.48
C TYR A 36 -7.91 -1.99 1.35
N ASN A 37 -7.82 -3.22 1.84
CA ASN A 37 -8.97 -4.13 1.95
C ASN A 37 -9.16 -4.67 3.38
N LEU A 38 -8.07 -4.95 4.10
CA LEU A 38 -8.08 -5.49 5.46
C LEU A 38 -6.86 -5.02 6.26
N PRO A 39 -6.96 -4.97 7.61
CA PRO A 39 -5.87 -4.53 8.46
C PRO A 39 -4.76 -5.59 8.50
N MET A 40 -3.51 -5.13 8.53
CA MET A 40 -2.35 -6.02 8.46
C MET A 40 -1.21 -5.48 9.33
N ILE A 41 -0.48 -6.40 9.97
CA ILE A 41 0.74 -6.14 10.71
C ILE A 41 1.81 -7.13 10.24
N VAL A 42 3.04 -6.63 10.11
CA VAL A 42 4.26 -7.45 10.04
C VAL A 42 5.05 -7.21 11.32
N GLU A 43 5.13 -8.24 12.16
CA GLU A 43 5.92 -8.22 13.38
C GLU A 43 7.36 -8.65 13.08
N GLY A 44 8.29 -7.70 13.20
CA GLY A 44 9.72 -7.99 13.17
C GLY A 44 10.18 -8.70 14.45
N SER A 45 11.30 -9.41 14.37
CA SER A 45 11.94 -10.05 15.53
C SER A 45 13.27 -9.38 15.88
N GLY A 46 13.73 -9.53 17.12
CA GLY A 46 14.97 -8.93 17.59
C GLY A 46 14.93 -7.39 17.59
N LEU A 47 15.76 -6.76 16.77
CA LEU A 47 15.82 -5.29 16.64
C LEU A 47 14.92 -4.74 15.52
N CYS A 48 14.24 -5.61 14.78
CA CYS A 48 13.41 -5.24 13.65
C CYS A 48 12.04 -4.72 14.14
N PRO A 49 11.62 -3.49 13.82
CA PRO A 49 10.40 -2.88 14.34
C PRO A 49 9.13 -3.53 13.75
N THR A 50 8.01 -3.41 14.44
CA THR A 50 6.70 -3.77 13.86
C THR A 50 6.23 -2.68 12.89
N THR A 51 5.65 -3.07 11.77
CA THR A 51 5.02 -2.15 10.80
C THR A 51 3.63 -2.67 10.43
N GLY A 52 2.69 -1.76 10.14
CA GLY A 52 1.32 -2.17 9.86
C GLY A 52 0.33 -1.04 9.71
N CYS A 53 -0.85 -1.39 9.21
CA CYS A 53 -2.05 -0.58 9.19
C CYS A 53 -3.16 -1.37 9.88
N VAL A 54 -3.48 -1.00 11.13
CA VAL A 54 -4.44 -1.72 11.99
C VAL A 54 -5.81 -1.09 12.03
N THR A 55 -5.90 0.18 11.64
CA THR A 55 -7.16 0.93 11.60
C THR A 55 -7.98 0.45 10.41
N ASP A 56 -9.28 0.21 10.62
CA ASP A 56 -10.18 -0.13 9.52
C ASP A 56 -10.47 1.09 8.64
N LEU A 57 -9.64 1.30 7.61
CA LEU A 57 -9.78 2.41 6.67
C LEU A 57 -11.06 2.31 5.83
N ASN A 58 -11.71 1.15 5.75
CA ASN A 58 -12.97 1.01 5.03
C ASN A 58 -14.10 1.84 5.66
N GLN A 59 -14.04 2.10 6.98
CA GLN A 59 -15.04 2.91 7.68
C GLN A 59 -14.97 4.40 7.27
N ASN A 60 -13.77 4.89 6.98
CA ASN A 60 -13.50 6.29 6.68
C ASN A 60 -13.07 6.52 5.23
N CYS A 61 -13.23 5.52 4.36
CA CYS A 61 -12.84 5.61 2.97
C CYS A 61 -13.61 6.73 2.25
N PRO A 62 -12.94 7.72 1.64
CA PRO A 62 -13.59 8.77 0.84
C PRO A 62 -14.49 8.17 -0.24
N THR A 63 -15.63 8.80 -0.51
CA THR A 63 -16.66 8.23 -1.40
C THR A 63 -16.12 7.94 -2.80
N GLU A 64 -15.25 8.80 -3.30
CA GLU A 64 -14.55 8.71 -4.57
C GLU A 64 -13.53 7.55 -4.64
N LEU A 65 -13.04 7.07 -3.49
CA LEU A 65 -12.09 5.96 -3.39
C LEU A 65 -12.75 4.62 -3.08
N LYS A 66 -14.01 4.58 -2.64
CA LYS A 66 -14.73 3.32 -2.36
C LYS A 66 -14.75 2.41 -3.59
N ALA A 67 -14.41 1.14 -3.40
CA ALA A 67 -14.54 0.13 -4.44
C ALA A 67 -16.02 -0.17 -4.73
N LYS A 68 -16.37 -0.34 -6.01
CA LYS A 68 -17.78 -0.52 -6.43
C LYS A 68 -18.39 -1.86 -6.03
N ARG A 69 -17.57 -2.88 -5.76
CA ARG A 69 -17.99 -4.28 -5.59
C ARG A 69 -17.46 -4.94 -4.31
N SER A 70 -16.67 -4.23 -3.51
CA SER A 70 -16.04 -4.75 -2.30
C SER A 70 -16.05 -3.70 -1.19
N LEU A 71 -16.01 -4.15 0.06
CA LEU A 71 -15.75 -3.30 1.21
C LEU A 71 -14.24 -3.04 1.29
N ALA A 72 -13.74 -2.26 0.34
CA ALA A 72 -12.33 -1.94 0.19
C ALA A 72 -12.15 -0.49 -0.30
N CYS A 73 -11.00 0.10 0.02
CA CYS A 73 -10.65 1.47 -0.30
C CYS A 73 -9.53 1.53 -1.32
N ARG A 74 -9.76 2.21 -2.44
CA ARG A 74 -8.76 2.36 -3.51
C ARG A 74 -7.76 3.44 -3.14
N SER A 75 -6.52 3.31 -3.59
CA SER A 75 -5.57 4.41 -3.53
C SER A 75 -5.95 5.49 -4.55
N ALA A 76 -5.42 6.69 -4.39
CA ALA A 76 -5.63 7.77 -5.36
C ALA A 76 -5.01 7.43 -6.74
N CYS A 77 -3.92 6.65 -6.77
CA CYS A 77 -3.35 6.19 -8.04
C CYS A 77 -4.32 5.29 -8.78
N GLU A 78 -4.89 4.27 -8.12
CA GLU A 78 -5.87 3.38 -8.72
C GLU A 78 -7.12 4.15 -9.18
N ALA A 79 -7.63 5.04 -8.32
CA ALA A 79 -8.92 5.69 -8.58
C ALA A 79 -8.86 6.72 -9.71
N PHE A 80 -7.72 7.40 -9.88
CA PHE A 80 -7.62 8.56 -10.78
C PHE A 80 -6.56 8.42 -11.87
N GLY A 81 -5.57 7.52 -11.74
CA GLY A 81 -4.51 7.30 -12.72
C GLY A 81 -3.63 8.53 -12.99
N ARG A 82 -3.61 9.51 -12.08
CA ARG A 82 -2.84 10.75 -12.26
C ARG A 82 -1.38 10.52 -11.88
N LEU A 83 -0.47 11.13 -12.63
CA LEU A 83 0.97 10.98 -12.44
C LEU A 83 1.40 11.44 -11.03
N GLU A 84 0.76 12.48 -10.49
CA GLU A 84 0.97 12.99 -9.14
C GLU A 84 0.65 11.96 -8.06
N TYR A 85 -0.38 11.12 -8.26
CA TYR A 85 -0.81 10.12 -7.29
C TYR A 85 -0.08 8.79 -7.47
N CYS A 86 0.35 8.50 -8.70
CA CYS A 86 1.09 7.29 -9.04
C CYS A 86 2.62 7.46 -8.97
N CYS A 87 3.11 8.62 -8.53
CA CYS A 87 4.52 8.98 -8.46
C CYS A 87 5.30 8.58 -9.73
N SER A 88 4.82 9.00 -10.90
CA SER A 88 5.41 8.62 -12.18
C SER A 88 5.64 9.84 -13.09
N GLY A 89 6.41 9.64 -14.17
CA GLY A 89 6.78 10.73 -15.08
C GLY A 89 7.50 11.87 -14.35
N ALA A 90 6.96 13.10 -14.43
CA ALA A 90 7.50 14.26 -13.73
C ALA A 90 7.50 14.12 -12.19
N TYR A 91 6.66 13.22 -11.66
CA TYR A 91 6.53 12.92 -10.24
C TYR A 91 7.28 11.63 -9.83
N GLY A 92 8.21 11.15 -10.67
CA GLY A 92 8.93 9.90 -10.46
C GLY A 92 10.02 9.91 -9.38
N SER A 93 10.18 11.00 -8.63
CA SER A 93 11.15 11.08 -7.54
C SER A 93 10.49 11.49 -6.22
N PRO A 94 11.07 11.14 -5.06
CA PRO A 94 10.56 11.58 -3.75
C PRO A 94 10.49 13.11 -3.61
N ASP A 95 11.34 13.83 -4.35
CA ASP A 95 11.36 15.30 -4.35
C ASP A 95 10.18 15.90 -5.10
N SER A 96 9.66 15.23 -6.13
CA SER A 96 8.52 15.72 -6.90
C SER A 96 7.19 15.07 -6.50
N CYS A 97 7.17 13.80 -6.05
CA CYS A 97 5.95 13.17 -5.53
C CYS A 97 5.69 13.58 -4.08
N LYS A 98 4.77 14.51 -3.87
CA LYS A 98 4.40 14.98 -2.52
C LYS A 98 3.14 14.29 -2.00
N PRO A 99 3.02 14.09 -0.69
CA PRO A 99 1.79 13.58 -0.09
C PRO A 99 0.58 14.40 -0.52
N SER A 100 -0.50 13.71 -0.88
CA SER A 100 -1.79 14.32 -1.21
C SER A 100 -2.76 14.21 -0.04
N MET A 101 -3.92 14.87 -0.14
CA MET A 101 -5.01 14.69 0.82
C MET A 101 -5.47 13.23 0.96
N TYR A 102 -5.29 12.40 -0.08
CA TYR A 102 -5.68 10.99 -0.06
C TYR A 102 -4.63 10.09 0.60
N SER A 103 -3.34 10.44 0.54
CA SER A 103 -2.26 9.65 1.15
C SER A 103 -2.01 10.02 2.62
N GLN A 104 -2.77 10.98 3.16
CA GLN A 104 -2.69 11.45 4.55
C GLN A 104 -3.87 10.97 5.40
N VAL A 105 -4.76 10.15 4.83
CA VAL A 105 -5.94 9.56 5.50
C VAL A 105 -5.50 8.42 6.41
#